data_AF-A0A9E4X4K5-F1
#
_entry.id   AF-A0A9E4X4K5-F1
#
_cell.length_a   1.000
_cell.length_b   1.000
_cell.length_c   1.000
_cell.angle_alpha   90.00
_cell.angle_beta   90.00
_cell.angle_gamma   90.00
#
_symmetry.space_group_name_H-M   'P 1'
#
loop_
_entity.id
_entity.type
_entity.pdbx_description
1 polymer ?
#
loop_
_entity_poly.entity_id
_entity_poly.type
_entity_poly.pdbx_seq_one_letter_code
_entity_poly.pdbx_strand_id
1 'polypeptide(L)'
;MRIRFNVALLVFLAAGLMAGVLFAYGSASAGGGEEIGNTAPMYDFQDHGGVNIMFPQERGTSSLVRDLEGIAMSFDTSDLPVGAFTVWWVIFNNPSGCTNNDCGGSDTALGGPAEASVLWATAGIVGPDRRGHASARLKVGLENAPGYVHRGPGLTNPMGSEVHLVVKYHGPAQFDDPEILALQLTTFVGDCARLLCYLPQSAVHNP
;
A
#
# COMPACT_ATOMS: atom_id res chain seq x y z
N MET A 1 -14.99 -8.50 -72.26
CA MET A 1 -14.24 -9.23 -71.21
C MET A 1 -14.86 -8.84 -69.86
N ARG A 2 -15.86 -9.61 -69.38
CA ARG A 2 -15.79 -10.56 -68.23
C ARG A 2 -15.49 -9.84 -66.88
N ILE A 3 -16.49 -9.55 -66.01
CA ILE A 3 -17.15 -10.40 -64.96
C ILE A 3 -16.35 -10.39 -63.63
N ARG A 4 -16.90 -10.23 -62.41
CA ARG A 4 -18.29 -10.14 -61.83
C ARG A 4 -18.74 -8.67 -61.59
N PHE A 5 -19.83 -8.21 -60.93
CA PHE A 5 -20.83 -8.69 -59.93
C PHE A 5 -20.33 -8.82 -58.45
N ASN A 6 -21.14 -8.67 -57.37
CA ASN A 6 -22.61 -8.62 -57.21
C ASN A 6 -23.11 -7.81 -55.96
N VAL A 7 -24.34 -7.26 -56.05
CA VAL A 7 -25.44 -7.13 -55.04
C VAL A 7 -25.08 -7.34 -53.54
N ALA A 8 -25.22 -6.40 -52.58
CA ALA A 8 -26.33 -5.51 -52.15
C ALA A 8 -27.40 -6.16 -51.22
N LEU A 9 -27.79 -5.48 -50.13
CA LEU A 9 -28.97 -5.79 -49.31
C LEU A 9 -29.50 -4.54 -48.58
N LEU A 10 -30.83 -4.47 -48.38
CA LEU A 10 -31.53 -3.38 -47.68
C LEU A 10 -32.21 -3.89 -46.39
N VAL A 11 -32.24 -3.03 -45.36
CA VAL A 11 -33.40 -2.70 -44.47
C VAL A 11 -34.25 -3.85 -43.91
N PHE A 12 -34.49 -3.87 -42.59
CA PHE A 12 -35.84 -3.71 -42.01
C PHE A 12 -35.83 -3.39 -40.50
N LEU A 13 -36.88 -2.71 -40.05
CA LEU A 13 -37.20 -2.40 -38.66
C LEU A 13 -38.03 -3.53 -38.03
N ALA A 14 -37.87 -3.75 -36.73
CA ALA A 14 -38.88 -4.38 -35.87
C ALA A 14 -38.79 -3.83 -34.45
N ALA A 15 -39.93 -3.68 -33.78
CA ALA A 15 -40.03 -3.26 -32.38
C ALA A 15 -40.76 -4.35 -31.56
N GLY A 16 -40.50 -4.42 -30.25
CA GLY A 16 -41.17 -5.36 -29.35
C GLY A 16 -40.84 -5.10 -27.89
N LEU A 17 -41.84 -5.18 -27.02
CA LEU A 17 -41.68 -5.02 -25.58
C LEU A 17 -41.04 -6.26 -24.96
N MET A 18 -40.18 -6.06 -23.96
CA MET A 18 -40.02 -6.97 -22.83
C MET A 18 -39.95 -6.16 -21.54
N ALA A 19 -40.90 -6.37 -20.64
CA ALA A 19 -40.77 -5.93 -19.25
C ALA A 19 -39.94 -6.97 -18.49
N GLY A 20 -38.83 -6.55 -17.85
CA GLY A 20 -37.87 -7.46 -17.25
C GLY A 20 -37.14 -6.84 -16.06
N VAL A 21 -37.68 -7.11 -14.87
CA VAL A 21 -37.07 -7.10 -13.53
C VAL A 21 -35.79 -6.27 -13.31
N LEU A 22 -35.89 -5.30 -12.39
CA LEU A 22 -34.74 -4.68 -11.73
C LEU A 22 -33.84 -5.73 -11.05
N PHE A 23 -32.71 -6.05 -11.66
CA PHE A 23 -31.57 -6.65 -10.98
C PHE A 23 -30.51 -5.57 -10.73
N ALA A 24 -30.59 -4.95 -9.56
CA ALA A 24 -29.44 -4.26 -9.00
C ALA A 24 -28.38 -5.33 -8.68
N TYR A 25 -27.21 -5.24 -9.31
CA TYR A 25 -26.06 -6.10 -8.99
C TYR A 25 -25.38 -5.64 -7.69
N GLY A 26 -26.17 -5.62 -6.61
CA GLY A 26 -25.68 -5.51 -5.24
C GLY A 26 -25.10 -6.84 -4.82
N SER A 27 -23.83 -7.09 -5.13
CA SER A 27 -23.04 -8.20 -4.58
C SER A 27 -22.74 -7.96 -3.10
N ALA A 28 -23.78 -8.00 -2.26
CA ALA A 28 -23.65 -7.92 -0.82
C ALA A 28 -22.89 -9.16 -0.32
N SER A 29 -21.65 -8.95 0.14
CA SER A 29 -20.86 -9.99 0.78
C SER A 29 -21.47 -10.32 2.15
N ALA A 30 -22.24 -11.42 2.20
CA ALA A 30 -22.81 -11.93 3.44
C ALA A 30 -21.71 -12.60 4.30
N GLY A 31 -20.89 -11.76 4.92
CA GLY A 31 -19.73 -12.17 5.73
C GLY A 31 -18.90 -11.02 6.30
N GLY A 32 -19.04 -9.79 5.77
CA GLY A 32 -18.31 -8.63 6.31
C GLY A 32 -18.69 -8.33 7.76
N GLY A 33 -17.66 -8.16 8.60
CA GLY A 33 -17.79 -7.49 9.90
C GLY A 33 -18.02 -5.99 9.74
N GLU A 34 -18.00 -5.24 10.84
CA GLU A 34 -18.06 -3.77 10.78
C GLU A 34 -16.76 -3.23 10.18
N GLU A 35 -16.85 -2.68 8.96
CA GLU A 35 -15.74 -2.06 8.24
C GLU A 35 -15.48 -0.65 8.79
N ILE A 36 -14.35 -0.47 9.48
CA ILE A 36 -13.96 0.81 10.08
C ILE A 36 -12.87 1.46 9.22
N GLY A 37 -13.18 2.61 8.63
CA GLY A 37 -12.24 3.43 7.86
C GLY A 37 -11.80 4.68 8.61
N ASN A 38 -10.49 4.94 8.68
CA ASN A 38 -9.94 6.21 9.14
C ASN A 38 -8.91 6.78 8.14
N THR A 39 -8.63 8.08 8.27
CA THR A 39 -7.64 8.80 7.44
C THR A 39 -6.54 9.40 8.30
N ALA A 40 -5.34 9.51 7.74
CA ALA A 40 -4.20 10.16 8.38
C ALA A 40 -3.43 11.02 7.36
N PRO A 41 -2.74 12.08 7.81
CA PRO A 41 -1.80 12.81 6.96
C PRO A 41 -0.56 11.96 6.66
N MET A 42 -0.07 12.05 5.42
CA MET A 42 1.28 11.61 5.04
C MET A 42 2.25 12.74 5.39
N TYR A 43 3.17 12.50 6.31
CA TYR A 43 4.21 13.45 6.72
C TYR A 43 5.58 13.10 6.16
N ASP A 44 6.46 14.09 6.06
CA ASP A 44 7.91 13.86 5.99
C ASP A 44 8.36 12.96 7.16
N PHE A 45 9.14 11.92 6.88
CA PHE A 45 9.69 11.06 7.92
C PHE A 45 10.73 11.81 8.75
N GLN A 46 10.77 11.60 10.07
CA GLN A 46 11.64 12.37 10.95
C GLN A 46 13.15 12.12 10.68
N ASP A 47 13.53 10.89 10.34
CA ASP A 47 14.91 10.52 9.96
C ASP A 47 15.05 10.28 8.44
N HIS A 48 15.53 11.30 7.73
CA HIS A 48 15.88 11.25 6.31
C HIS A 48 17.28 10.66 6.05
N GLY A 49 17.62 9.54 6.70
CA GLY A 49 18.90 8.84 6.50
C GLY A 49 20.09 9.56 7.16
N GLY A 50 19.92 9.99 8.41
CA GLY A 50 20.88 10.77 9.19
C GLY A 50 20.57 12.28 9.23
N VAL A 51 19.50 12.73 8.58
CA VAL A 51 19.02 14.12 8.63
C VAL A 51 17.70 14.16 9.40
N ASN A 52 17.74 14.70 10.61
CA ASN A 52 16.54 14.90 11.44
C ASN A 52 15.73 16.10 10.92
N ILE A 53 14.51 15.86 10.41
CA ILE A 53 13.60 16.93 9.98
C ILE A 53 12.86 17.49 11.21
N MET A 54 13.27 18.69 11.63
CA MET A 54 12.72 19.39 12.80
C MET A 54 11.27 19.87 12.63
N PHE A 55 10.81 19.99 11.39
CA PHE A 55 9.48 20.51 11.02
C PHE A 55 8.89 19.67 9.88
N PRO A 56 8.44 18.43 10.14
CA PRO A 56 7.88 17.57 9.10
C PRO A 56 6.64 18.23 8.47
N GLN A 57 6.59 18.30 7.14
CA GLN A 57 5.46 18.87 6.40
C GLN A 57 4.47 17.78 6.00
N GLU A 58 3.19 18.13 5.94
CA GLU A 58 2.18 17.28 5.31
C GLU A 58 2.37 17.28 3.78
N ARG A 59 2.37 16.08 3.19
CA ARG A 59 2.64 15.83 1.77
C ARG A 59 1.45 15.22 1.02
N GLY A 60 0.43 14.78 1.76
CA GLY A 60 -0.75 14.12 1.23
C GLY A 60 -1.54 13.40 2.33
N THR A 61 -2.34 12.42 1.93
CA THR A 61 -3.29 11.75 2.82
C THR A 61 -3.30 10.25 2.57
N SER A 62 -3.35 9.47 3.65
CA SER A 62 -3.59 8.04 3.64
C SER A 62 -4.98 7.70 4.19
N SER A 63 -5.51 6.57 3.76
CA SER A 63 -6.72 5.94 4.29
C SER A 63 -6.38 4.51 4.70
N LEU A 64 -6.84 4.09 5.87
CA LEU A 64 -6.78 2.70 6.33
C LEU A 64 -8.19 2.23 6.64
N VAL A 65 -8.53 1.06 6.12
CA VAL A 65 -9.78 0.33 6.34
C VAL A 65 -9.46 -0.95 7.10
N ARG A 66 -10.27 -1.28 8.10
CA ARG A 66 -10.08 -2.42 9.01
C ARG A 66 -11.37 -3.23 9.12
N ASP A 67 -11.24 -4.55 9.18
CA ASP A 67 -12.30 -5.48 9.56
C ASP A 67 -11.72 -6.66 10.37
N LEU A 68 -12.53 -7.69 10.66
CA LEU A 68 -12.06 -8.88 11.39
C LEU A 68 -11.18 -9.83 10.54
N GLU A 69 -11.15 -9.67 9.22
CA GLU A 69 -10.29 -10.46 8.31
C GLU A 69 -8.92 -9.80 8.08
N GLY A 70 -8.80 -8.48 8.20
CA GLY A 70 -7.53 -7.77 8.00
C GLY A 70 -7.63 -6.25 7.86
N ILE A 71 -6.71 -5.71 7.07
CA ILE A 71 -6.59 -4.26 6.78
C ILE A 71 -6.34 -3.99 5.29
N ALA A 72 -6.79 -2.83 4.83
CA ALA A 72 -6.58 -2.31 3.48
C ALA A 72 -6.14 -0.85 3.54
N MET A 73 -5.02 -0.50 2.89
CA MET A 73 -4.51 0.87 2.86
C MET A 73 -4.53 1.45 1.44
N SER A 74 -4.63 2.78 1.38
CA SER A 74 -4.24 3.56 0.22
C SER A 74 -3.67 4.92 0.65
N PHE A 75 -2.84 5.54 -0.19
CA PHE A 75 -2.45 6.94 -0.03
C PHE A 75 -2.24 7.65 -1.36
N ASP A 76 -2.39 8.96 -1.33
CA ASP A 76 -1.97 9.90 -2.37
C ASP A 76 -1.06 10.96 -1.73
N THR A 77 0.13 11.16 -2.30
CA THR A 77 1.16 12.05 -1.75
C THR A 77 1.99 12.76 -2.84
N SER A 78 2.80 13.72 -2.42
CA SER A 78 3.64 14.60 -3.24
C SER A 78 5.08 14.69 -2.70
N ASP A 79 5.97 15.38 -3.41
CA ASP A 79 7.39 15.56 -3.06
C ASP A 79 8.20 14.26 -2.84
N LEU A 80 7.75 13.10 -3.33
CA LEU A 80 8.59 11.91 -3.27
C LEU A 80 9.85 12.05 -4.14
N PRO A 81 10.96 11.36 -3.81
CA PRO A 81 12.16 11.34 -4.65
C PRO A 81 11.93 10.50 -5.92
N VAL A 82 12.46 10.96 -7.06
CA VAL A 82 12.33 10.25 -8.36
C VAL A 82 13.18 8.98 -8.35
N GLY A 83 12.55 7.81 -8.50
CA GLY A 83 13.22 6.51 -8.44
C GLY A 83 12.35 5.41 -7.84
N ALA A 84 12.97 4.31 -7.40
CA ALA A 84 12.24 3.15 -6.89
C ALA A 84 11.86 3.32 -5.41
N PHE A 85 10.66 2.84 -5.04
CA PHE A 85 10.19 2.82 -3.65
C PHE A 85 9.46 1.52 -3.30
N THR A 86 9.47 1.19 -2.01
CA THR A 86 8.54 0.21 -1.40
C THR A 86 7.78 0.85 -0.25
N VAL A 87 6.56 0.38 -0.02
CA VAL A 87 5.75 0.71 1.16
C VAL A 87 5.80 -0.47 2.12
N TRP A 88 5.93 -0.18 3.41
CA TRP A 88 5.99 -1.15 4.48
C TRP A 88 4.80 -0.99 5.41
N TRP A 89 4.18 -2.12 5.73
CA TRP A 89 3.37 -2.24 6.92
C TRP A 89 4.33 -2.31 8.11
N VAL A 90 4.28 -1.32 9.01
CA VAL A 90 4.86 -1.43 10.34
C VAL A 90 3.68 -1.47 11.31
N ILE A 91 3.43 -2.63 11.90
CA ILE A 91 2.20 -2.95 12.65
C ILE A 91 2.59 -3.24 14.09
N PHE A 92 1.96 -2.57 15.05
CA PHE A 92 2.08 -2.86 16.47
C PHE A 92 0.77 -3.53 16.90
N ASN A 93 0.77 -4.87 17.00
CA ASN A 93 -0.44 -5.63 17.31
C ASN A 93 -0.91 -5.43 18.77
N ASN A 94 -0.01 -4.98 19.65
CA ASN A 94 -0.29 -4.57 21.02
C ASN A 94 0.27 -3.15 21.27
N PRO A 95 -0.39 -2.07 20.85
CA PRO A 95 0.15 -0.71 21.01
C PRO A 95 0.30 -0.29 22.48
N SER A 96 -0.42 -0.91 23.43
CA SER A 96 -0.17 -0.66 24.86
C SER A 96 1.16 -1.22 25.37
N GLY A 97 1.88 -2.00 24.55
CA GLY A 97 3.24 -2.44 24.80
C GLY A 97 4.33 -1.48 24.31
N CYS A 98 3.98 -0.37 23.66
CA CYS A 98 4.93 0.59 23.11
C CYS A 98 5.54 1.50 24.18
N THR A 99 6.82 1.84 23.98
CA THR A 99 7.61 2.71 24.85
C THR A 99 6.97 4.10 24.94
N ASN A 100 6.92 4.70 26.13
CA ASN A 100 6.33 6.02 26.39
C ASN A 100 4.84 6.21 25.99
N ASN A 101 4.12 5.14 25.62
CA ASN A 101 2.78 5.17 24.98
C ASN A 101 2.77 5.79 23.56
N ASP A 102 3.88 5.70 22.82
CA ASP A 102 4.02 6.16 21.43
C ASP A 102 4.82 5.10 20.65
N CYS A 103 4.22 4.49 19.62
CA CYS A 103 4.86 3.35 18.94
C CYS A 103 5.90 3.81 17.92
N GLY A 104 7.17 3.51 18.16
CA GLY A 104 8.28 3.97 17.32
C GLY A 104 9.14 2.86 16.73
N GLY A 105 10.20 3.27 16.02
CA GLY A 105 11.23 2.34 15.52
C GLY A 105 11.89 1.52 16.62
N SER A 106 11.96 2.07 17.84
CA SER A 106 12.36 1.41 19.10
C SER A 106 11.61 0.11 19.38
N ASP A 107 10.33 0.08 19.05
CA ASP A 107 9.38 -0.95 19.48
C ASP A 107 9.25 -2.08 18.45
N THR A 108 9.93 -1.93 17.31
CA THR A 108 10.04 -2.94 16.24
C THR A 108 10.95 -4.14 16.59
N ALA A 109 11.28 -4.33 17.88
CA ALA A 109 12.07 -5.46 18.36
C ALA A 109 11.29 -6.78 18.20
N LEU A 110 11.93 -7.81 17.62
CA LEU A 110 11.30 -9.12 17.45
C LEU A 110 11.04 -9.77 18.82
N GLY A 111 9.78 -10.08 19.11
CA GLY A 111 9.36 -10.56 20.43
C GLY A 111 9.26 -9.47 21.50
N GLY A 112 9.30 -8.19 21.11
CA GLY A 112 9.04 -7.06 22.01
C GLY A 112 7.57 -6.96 22.44
N PRO A 113 7.28 -6.25 23.55
CA PRO A 113 5.93 -6.16 24.13
C PRO A 113 4.87 -5.55 23.22
N ALA A 114 5.27 -4.77 22.20
CA ALA A 114 4.37 -4.18 21.21
C ALA A 114 3.87 -5.17 20.13
N GLU A 115 4.37 -6.42 20.12
CA GLU A 115 4.06 -7.47 19.16
C GLU A 115 4.25 -7.03 17.69
N ALA A 116 5.36 -6.32 17.45
CA ALA A 116 5.60 -5.58 16.22
C ALA A 116 5.93 -6.47 15.01
N SER A 117 5.36 -6.10 13.86
CA SER A 117 5.63 -6.68 12.54
C SER A 117 6.09 -5.63 11.54
N VAL A 118 7.03 -6.02 10.67
CA VAL A 118 7.49 -5.20 9.55
C VAL A 118 7.42 -6.05 8.28
N LEU A 119 6.50 -5.71 7.39
CA LEU A 119 6.13 -6.51 6.21
C LEU A 119 6.12 -5.62 4.96
N TRP A 120 6.56 -6.14 3.83
CA TRP A 120 6.37 -5.48 2.54
C TRP A 120 4.87 -5.35 2.25
N ALA A 121 4.43 -4.18 1.77
CA ALA A 121 3.03 -3.90 1.45
C ALA A 121 2.79 -3.83 -0.06
N THR A 122 3.58 -3.01 -0.75
CA THR A 122 3.52 -2.76 -2.20
C THR A 122 4.77 -1.99 -2.64
N ALA A 123 4.92 -1.73 -3.94
CA ALA A 123 6.09 -1.08 -4.54
C ALA A 123 5.73 -0.23 -5.75
N GLY A 124 6.65 0.64 -6.17
CA GLY A 124 6.49 1.42 -7.39
C GLY A 124 7.73 2.21 -7.78
N ILE A 125 7.57 3.05 -8.80
CA ILE A 125 8.60 3.98 -9.29
C ILE A 125 7.97 5.36 -9.41
N VAL A 126 8.55 6.35 -8.74
CA VAL A 126 8.09 7.75 -8.77
C VAL A 126 8.66 8.45 -10.00
N GLY A 127 7.78 9.09 -10.77
CA GLY A 127 8.13 9.85 -11.97
C GLY A 127 8.60 11.28 -11.69
N PRO A 128 8.94 12.05 -12.75
CA PRO A 128 9.39 13.44 -12.63
C PRO A 128 8.36 14.42 -12.03
N ASP A 129 7.10 14.03 -11.92
CA ASP A 129 6.05 14.80 -11.24
C ASP A 129 6.10 14.66 -9.70
N ARG A 130 6.92 13.75 -9.17
CA ARG A 130 7.18 13.51 -7.74
C ARG A 130 5.93 13.15 -6.93
N ARG A 131 4.89 12.63 -7.58
CA ARG A 131 3.68 12.14 -6.91
C ARG A 131 3.79 10.65 -6.60
N GLY A 132 3.19 10.26 -5.49
CA GLY A 132 3.04 8.86 -5.11
C GLY A 132 1.57 8.51 -4.94
N HIS A 133 1.14 7.41 -5.56
CA HIS A 133 -0.08 6.71 -5.19
C HIS A 133 0.30 5.26 -4.87
N ALA A 134 -0.28 4.70 -3.81
CA ALA A 134 -0.10 3.31 -3.45
C ALA A 134 -1.36 2.75 -2.79
N SER A 135 -1.57 1.44 -2.92
CA SER A 135 -2.55 0.69 -2.12
C SER A 135 -2.09 -0.74 -1.90
N ALA A 136 -2.53 -1.34 -0.79
CA ALA A 136 -2.25 -2.72 -0.43
C ALA A 136 -3.35 -3.30 0.46
N ARG A 137 -3.40 -4.62 0.58
CA ARG A 137 -4.24 -5.35 1.54
C ARG A 137 -3.39 -6.38 2.28
N LEU A 138 -3.75 -6.65 3.53
CA LEU A 138 -3.11 -7.66 4.37
C LEU A 138 -4.20 -8.32 5.22
N LYS A 139 -4.33 -9.65 5.11
CA LYS A 139 -5.19 -10.42 6.02
C LYS A 139 -4.46 -10.75 7.32
N VAL A 140 -5.23 -11.11 8.35
CA VAL A 140 -4.72 -11.72 9.59
C VAL A 140 -3.94 -13.00 9.27
N GLY A 141 -2.87 -13.26 10.01
CA GLY A 141 -1.96 -14.40 9.82
C GLY A 141 -0.70 -14.07 9.03
N LEU A 142 0.44 -14.61 9.45
CA LEU A 142 1.74 -14.40 8.81
C LEU A 142 1.80 -15.02 7.41
N GLU A 143 1.07 -16.12 7.20
CA GLU A 143 0.89 -16.81 5.93
C GLU A 143 0.20 -15.96 4.85
N ASN A 144 -0.45 -14.86 5.25
CA ASN A 144 -1.08 -13.89 4.34
C ASN A 144 -0.22 -12.65 4.06
N ALA A 145 1.06 -12.64 4.47
CA ALA A 145 2.00 -11.57 4.13
C ALA A 145 2.22 -11.51 2.60
N PRO A 146 2.02 -10.35 1.92
CA PRO A 146 1.98 -10.28 0.46
C PRO A 146 3.36 -10.24 -0.21
N GLY A 147 4.45 -10.43 0.55
CA GLY A 147 5.82 -10.29 0.08
C GLY A 147 6.84 -10.53 1.19
N TYR A 148 7.97 -9.82 1.15
CA TYR A 148 9.06 -10.00 2.12
C TYR A 148 8.63 -9.64 3.55
N VAL A 149 8.67 -10.64 4.44
CA VAL A 149 8.58 -10.48 5.89
C VAL A 149 9.95 -10.04 6.39
N HIS A 150 10.07 -8.82 6.93
CA HIS A 150 11.30 -8.40 7.60
C HIS A 150 11.37 -8.92 9.05
N ARG A 151 10.23 -8.93 9.77
CA ARG A 151 10.08 -9.48 11.13
C ARG A 151 8.62 -9.52 11.58
N GLY A 152 8.38 -10.26 12.67
CA GLY A 152 7.16 -10.23 13.47
C GLY A 152 6.12 -11.32 13.13
N PRO A 153 5.04 -11.42 13.93
CA PRO A 153 3.99 -12.43 13.80
C PRO A 153 3.01 -12.20 12.63
N GLY A 154 3.23 -11.18 11.79
CA GLY A 154 2.25 -10.72 10.80
C GLY A 154 1.23 -9.76 11.41
N LEU A 155 0.02 -9.75 10.87
CA LEU A 155 -1.13 -9.07 11.46
C LEU A 155 -1.90 -10.08 12.33
N THR A 156 -2.08 -9.80 13.62
CA THR A 156 -2.82 -10.65 14.56
C THR A 156 -4.03 -9.95 15.17
N ASN A 157 -4.02 -8.62 15.21
CA ASN A 157 -5.06 -7.79 15.85
C ASN A 157 -5.52 -6.65 14.90
N PRO A 158 -6.39 -6.91 13.90
CA PRO A 158 -6.70 -5.91 12.87
C PRO A 158 -7.47 -4.70 13.41
N MET A 159 -8.33 -4.90 14.42
CA MET A 159 -9.17 -3.85 15.02
C MET A 159 -8.50 -3.08 16.16
N GLY A 160 -7.41 -3.61 16.74
CA GLY A 160 -6.72 -3.00 17.89
C GLY A 160 -5.24 -2.71 17.68
N SER A 161 -4.73 -2.85 16.45
CA SER A 161 -3.33 -2.58 16.11
C SER A 161 -3.11 -1.13 15.70
N GLU A 162 -2.01 -0.53 16.14
CA GLU A 162 -1.51 0.69 15.51
C GLU A 162 -0.76 0.30 14.22
N VAL A 163 -1.00 1.03 13.13
CA VAL A 163 -0.47 0.71 11.80
C VAL A 163 0.20 1.95 11.21
N HIS A 164 1.51 1.87 11.05
CA HIS A 164 2.32 2.86 10.34
C HIS A 164 2.50 2.42 8.89
N LEU A 165 2.22 3.33 7.96
CA LEU A 165 2.53 3.17 6.54
C LEU A 165 3.87 3.86 6.29
N VAL A 166 4.94 3.10 6.06
CA VAL A 166 6.29 3.66 5.90
C VAL A 166 6.73 3.54 4.44
N VAL A 167 6.95 4.67 3.78
CA VAL A 167 7.55 4.71 2.44
C VAL A 167 9.07 4.62 2.58
N LYS A 168 9.71 3.74 1.83
CA LYS A 168 11.17 3.65 1.69
C LYS A 168 11.59 3.90 0.24
N TYR A 169 12.48 4.85 0.05
CA TYR A 169 13.14 5.13 -1.23
C TYR A 169 14.43 4.29 -1.33
N HIS A 170 14.72 3.75 -2.53
CA HIS A 170 15.88 2.89 -2.79
C HIS A 170 16.83 3.43 -3.86
N GLY A 171 16.83 4.74 -4.09
CA GLY A 171 17.62 5.36 -5.16
C GLY A 171 16.92 5.35 -6.53
N PRO A 172 17.62 5.81 -7.58
CA PRO A 172 17.13 5.72 -8.97
C PRO A 172 16.82 4.26 -9.32
N ALA A 173 15.72 4.02 -10.05
CA ALA A 173 15.35 2.67 -10.47
C ALA A 173 16.39 2.08 -11.43
N GLN A 174 16.96 0.92 -11.10
CA GLN A 174 18.04 0.30 -11.86
C GLN A 174 17.52 -0.46 -13.08
N PHE A 175 16.93 0.24 -14.06
CA PHE A 175 16.34 -0.39 -15.25
C PHE A 175 17.31 -1.26 -16.08
N ASP A 176 18.61 -0.94 -16.03
CA ASP A 176 19.66 -1.70 -16.72
C ASP A 176 20.19 -2.91 -15.91
N ASP A 177 19.81 -3.05 -14.63
CA ASP A 177 20.13 -4.18 -13.75
C ASP A 177 18.85 -4.76 -13.12
N PRO A 178 18.24 -5.79 -13.75
CA PRO A 178 16.97 -6.34 -13.29
C PRO A 178 17.08 -7.09 -11.95
N GLU A 179 18.26 -7.52 -11.52
CA GLU A 179 18.45 -8.15 -10.21
C GLU A 179 18.40 -7.10 -9.10
N ILE A 180 19.11 -5.98 -9.28
CA ILE A 180 19.05 -4.86 -8.33
C ILE A 180 17.66 -4.20 -8.33
N LEU A 181 17.02 -4.01 -9.51
CA LEU A 181 15.65 -3.49 -9.56
C LEU A 181 14.64 -4.39 -8.84
N ALA A 182 14.79 -5.72 -8.95
CA ALA A 182 13.99 -6.65 -8.17
C ALA A 182 14.21 -6.48 -6.66
N LEU A 183 15.46 -6.31 -6.20
CA LEU A 183 15.76 -6.02 -4.80
C LEU A 183 15.17 -4.69 -4.32
N GLN A 184 15.26 -3.62 -5.12
CA GLN A 184 14.67 -2.30 -4.84
C GLN A 184 13.15 -2.38 -4.64
N LEU A 185 12.46 -3.22 -5.42
CA LEU A 185 11.00 -3.32 -5.41
C LEU A 185 10.43 -4.39 -4.46
N THR A 186 11.24 -5.33 -3.96
CA THR A 186 10.73 -6.47 -3.15
C THR A 186 11.31 -6.60 -1.74
N THR A 187 12.42 -5.91 -1.42
CA THR A 187 13.13 -6.10 -0.14
C THR A 187 13.25 -4.81 0.67
N PHE A 188 13.49 -4.94 1.98
CA PHE A 188 13.79 -3.79 2.82
C PHE A 188 15.19 -3.20 2.56
N VAL A 189 16.10 -3.97 1.93
CA VAL A 189 17.53 -3.63 1.84
C VAL A 189 17.95 -3.11 0.46
N GLY A 190 17.24 -3.40 -0.62
CA GLY A 190 17.23 -2.62 -1.89
C GLY A 190 18.58 -2.19 -2.51
N ASP A 191 19.66 -2.93 -2.24
CA ASP A 191 21.07 -2.52 -2.45
C ASP A 191 21.46 -1.14 -1.88
N CYS A 192 20.92 -0.79 -0.71
CA CYS A 192 21.25 0.40 0.08
C CYS A 192 22.72 0.47 0.56
N ALA A 193 23.55 -0.53 0.24
CA ALA A 193 25.01 -0.47 0.41
C ALA A 193 25.69 0.29 -0.74
N ARG A 194 25.02 0.43 -1.90
CA ARG A 194 25.47 1.20 -3.06
C ARG A 194 24.56 2.39 -3.36
N LEU A 195 23.25 2.27 -3.07
CA LEU A 195 22.23 3.25 -3.39
C LEU A 195 21.85 4.10 -2.17
N LEU A 196 21.58 5.40 -2.38
CA LEU A 196 21.17 6.31 -1.31
C LEU A 196 19.70 6.06 -0.92
N CYS A 197 19.49 5.09 -0.05
CA CYS A 197 18.19 4.81 0.54
C CYS A 197 17.90 5.66 1.77
N TYR A 198 16.64 6.03 1.96
CA TYR A 198 16.12 6.61 3.19
C TYR A 198 14.61 6.41 3.26
N LEU A 199 14.00 6.78 4.38
CA LEU A 199 12.56 6.85 4.55
C LEU A 199 12.14 8.30 4.25
N PRO A 200 11.51 8.61 3.10
CA PRO A 200 11.06 9.98 2.84
C PRO A 200 9.79 10.34 3.63
N GLN A 201 8.83 9.41 3.78
CA GLN A 201 7.50 9.73 4.30
C GLN A 201 6.86 8.58 5.07
N SER A 202 5.97 8.91 6.00
CA SER A 202 5.05 7.95 6.61
C SER A 202 3.70 8.56 7.00
N ALA A 203 2.73 7.70 7.28
CA ALA A 203 1.50 8.03 8.00
C ALA A 203 1.29 7.06 9.16
N VAL A 204 0.57 7.50 10.20
CA VAL A 204 0.27 6.72 11.40
C VAL A 204 -1.25 6.59 11.54
N HIS A 205 -1.73 5.36 11.58
CA HIS A 205 -3.13 5.03 11.84
C HIS A 205 -3.25 4.32 13.19
N ASN A 206 -3.74 5.06 14.18
CA ASN A 206 -4.08 4.53 15.50
C ASN A 206 -5.20 3.47 15.39
N PRO A 207 -5.42 2.66 16.45
CA PRO A 207 -6.60 1.83 16.61
C PRO A 207 -7.91 2.64 16.48
#